data_AF-A0A1J5FEX4-F1
#
_entry.id   AF-A0A1J5FEX4-F1
#
_cell.length_a   1.000
_cell.length_b   1.000
_cell.length_c   1.000
_cell.angle_alpha   90.00
_cell.angle_beta   90.00
_cell.angle_gamma   90.00
#
_symmetry.space_group_name_H-M   'P 1'
#
loop_
_entity.id
_entity.type
_entity.pdbx_description
1 polymer ?
#
loop_
_entity_poly.entity_id
_entity_poly.type
_entity_poly.pdbx_seq_one_letter_code
_entity_poly.pdbx_strand_id
1 'polypeptide(L)'
;MNSSLSQTIRLVKIVDNNLFETTTGALVRMAAVDAPSLNHPILPIKNIAEEAVRYSESVLLNRELSFIPVKMDDNINVIILYKKYPFDSTNFNTVFISKGYAKILARDSVYNLKELKAEEEFARHFKKGIWALNSALISGEFKPEYSEEEILAFGKYTSEIQIQKLLTPDTFDILWEILAGTTIGTVAGIPTTFLAVSFTDAKGFEALGVGLIGFYTGYILGSALGVYLPAKKFNPDATYLETLSYGALGALGSIGILSVLPKNKDNWSVYFIPITIAAPLAAEIIYVNDIDYPVNENLQSNKIYSHKDYYNSTLLFKKNIMHISF
;
A
#
# COMPACT_ATOMS: atom_id res chain seq x y z
N MET A 1 -19.10 -3.84 8.42
CA MET A 1 -18.14 -2.93 9.07
C MET A 1 -18.79 -1.56 9.14
N ASN A 2 -18.93 -0.98 10.33
CA ASN A 2 -19.55 0.33 10.49
C ASN A 2 -18.76 1.38 9.70
N SER A 3 -19.43 2.03 8.74
CA SER A 3 -18.92 3.20 8.00
C SER A 3 -18.91 4.44 8.89
N SER A 4 -18.25 4.38 10.04
CA SER A 4 -18.03 5.56 10.88
C SER A 4 -16.97 6.42 10.22
N LEU A 5 -17.42 7.37 9.38
CA LEU A 5 -16.74 8.60 8.96
C LEU A 5 -15.20 8.51 8.96
N SER A 6 -14.64 7.66 8.10
CA SER A 6 -13.21 7.65 7.83
C SER A 6 -12.85 8.99 7.16
N GLN A 7 -12.12 9.82 7.89
CA GLN A 7 -11.58 11.08 7.38
C GLN A 7 -10.23 10.82 6.71
N THR A 8 -9.82 11.67 5.76
CA THR A 8 -8.50 11.56 5.13
C THR A 8 -7.55 12.63 5.64
N ILE A 9 -6.27 12.30 5.64
CA ILE A 9 -5.18 13.15 6.10
C ILE A 9 -3.93 12.87 5.27
N ARG A 10 -3.11 13.90 5.07
CA ARG A 10 -1.78 13.76 4.48
C ARG A 10 -0.74 14.20 5.49
N LEU A 11 0.22 13.33 5.77
CA LEU A 11 1.34 13.60 6.67
C LEU A 11 2.48 14.18 5.84
N VAL A 12 2.99 15.34 6.22
CA VAL A 12 4.08 16.04 5.51
C VAL A 12 5.41 15.98 6.25
N LYS A 13 5.37 15.66 7.55
CA LYS A 13 6.56 15.54 8.37
C LYS A 13 6.34 14.53 9.49
N ILE A 14 7.41 13.80 9.79
CA ILE A 14 7.50 12.98 11.00
C ILE A 14 8.20 13.85 12.05
N VAL A 15 7.48 14.22 13.11
CA VAL A 15 8.02 15.04 14.20
C VAL A 15 8.73 14.14 15.21
N ASP A 16 8.11 13.01 15.54
CA ASP A 16 8.70 11.91 16.31
C ASP A 16 8.00 10.60 15.86
N ASN A 17 8.41 9.45 16.37
CA ASN A 17 8.00 8.14 15.84
C ASN A 17 6.50 7.88 15.72
N ASN A 18 5.71 8.44 16.62
CA ASN A 18 4.26 8.33 16.62
C ASN A 18 3.56 9.69 16.47
N LEU A 19 4.31 10.76 16.19
CA LEU A 19 3.85 12.15 16.12
C LEU A 19 4.17 12.73 14.75
N PHE A 20 3.14 13.20 14.05
CA PHE A 20 3.23 13.63 12.67
C PHE A 20 2.62 15.02 12.50
N GLU A 21 3.16 15.77 11.54
CA GLU A 21 2.60 17.03 11.08
C GLU A 21 1.82 16.79 9.79
N THR A 22 0.64 17.40 9.67
CA THR A 22 -0.22 17.28 8.50
C THR A 22 0.00 18.44 7.53
N THR A 23 -0.56 18.35 6.33
CA THR A 23 -0.56 19.46 5.37
C THR A 23 -1.22 20.75 5.90
N THR A 24 -2.08 20.66 6.91
CA THR A 24 -2.71 21.82 7.55
C THR A 24 -1.89 22.36 8.73
N GLY A 25 -0.68 21.81 8.91
CA GLY A 25 0.21 22.06 10.05
C GLY A 25 -0.20 21.33 11.33
N ALA A 26 -1.41 20.77 11.41
CA ALA A 26 -1.92 20.14 12.62
C ALA A 26 -1.05 18.96 13.06
N LEU A 27 -0.87 18.79 14.37
CA LEU A 27 -0.16 17.65 14.93
C LEU A 27 -1.11 16.49 15.20
N VAL A 28 -0.69 15.30 14.77
CA VAL A 28 -1.44 14.05 15.00
C VAL A 28 -0.55 13.00 15.63
N ARG A 29 -1.05 12.33 16.68
CA ARG A 29 -0.39 11.22 17.36
C ARG A 29 -1.19 9.93 17.20
N MET A 30 -0.50 8.81 16.96
CA MET A 30 -1.14 7.50 16.98
C MET A 30 -1.64 7.12 18.39
N ALA A 31 -2.92 6.78 18.48
CA ALA A 31 -3.58 6.30 19.68
C ALA A 31 -3.01 4.96 20.15
N ALA A 32 -2.86 4.80 21.46
CA ALA A 32 -2.42 3.57 22.13
C ALA A 32 -1.03 3.07 21.71
N VAL A 33 -0.21 3.91 21.07
CA VAL A 33 1.15 3.59 20.61
C VAL A 33 2.15 4.36 21.46
N ASP A 34 2.93 3.65 22.27
CA ASP A 34 4.10 4.18 23.00
C ASP A 34 5.38 3.79 22.25
N ALA A 35 5.89 4.72 21.44
CA ALA A 35 7.06 4.52 20.60
C ALA A 35 8.28 5.27 21.15
N PRO A 36 9.50 4.72 21.04
CA PRO A 36 10.69 5.43 21.49
C PRO A 36 10.98 6.67 20.66
N SER A 37 11.45 7.73 21.32
CA SER A 37 11.85 8.98 20.69
C SER A 37 13.10 8.83 19.80
N LEU A 38 13.17 9.59 18.71
CA LEU A 38 14.38 9.71 17.87
C LEU A 38 15.63 10.20 18.65
N ASN A 39 15.43 10.98 19.71
CA ASN A 39 16.51 11.49 20.57
C ASN A 39 16.74 10.65 21.83
N HIS A 40 16.26 9.40 21.85
CA HIS A 40 16.43 8.54 23.02
C HIS A 40 17.93 8.39 23.40
N PRO A 41 18.31 8.58 24.69
CA PRO A 41 19.72 8.61 25.10
C PRO A 41 20.41 7.24 24.98
N ILE A 42 19.64 6.17 24.99
CA ILE A 42 20.13 4.79 24.89
C ILE A 42 20.16 4.37 23.43
N LEU A 43 21.37 4.15 22.89
CA LEU A 43 21.62 3.90 21.47
C LEU A 43 20.83 2.72 20.87
N PRO A 44 20.75 1.53 21.50
CA PRO A 44 19.91 0.44 20.98
C PRO A 44 18.45 0.81 20.77
N ILE A 45 17.88 1.65 21.64
CA ILE A 45 16.50 2.12 21.54
C ILE A 45 16.38 3.16 20.43
N LYS A 46 17.33 4.09 20.35
CA LYS A 46 17.40 5.08 19.26
C LYS A 46 17.48 4.43 17.88
N ASN A 47 18.27 3.36 17.72
CA ASN A 47 18.37 2.65 16.44
C ASN A 47 17.03 2.07 15.98
N ILE A 48 16.22 1.55 16.91
CA ILE A 48 14.86 1.07 16.61
C ILE A 48 13.95 2.26 16.28
N ALA A 49 14.13 3.38 16.97
CA ALA A 49 13.39 4.58 16.71
C ALA A 49 13.63 5.09 15.27
N GLU A 50 14.88 5.15 14.83
CA GLU A 50 15.24 5.54 13.47
C GLU A 50 14.75 4.53 12.42
N GLU A 51 14.69 3.23 12.76
CA GLU A 51 14.12 2.22 11.87
C GLU A 51 12.62 2.43 11.66
N ALA A 52 11.88 2.72 12.72
CA ALA A 52 10.46 3.01 12.67
C ALA A 52 10.15 4.29 11.87
N VAL A 53 11.00 5.32 11.98
CA VAL A 53 10.90 6.52 11.14
C VAL A 53 11.17 6.20 9.67
N ARG A 54 12.26 5.51 9.33
CA ARG A 54 12.52 5.10 7.93
C ARG A 54 11.38 4.29 7.34
N TYR A 55 10.80 3.39 8.14
CA TYR A 55 9.61 2.64 7.74
C TYR A 55 8.44 3.59 7.45
N SER A 56 8.16 4.52 8.36
CA SER A 56 7.09 5.51 8.23
C SER A 56 7.28 6.46 7.05
N GLU A 57 8.49 6.93 6.79
CA GLU A 57 8.84 7.71 5.59
C GLU A 57 8.46 6.93 4.34
N SER A 58 8.82 5.65 4.31
CA SER A 58 8.57 4.80 3.16
C SER A 58 7.10 4.43 2.96
N VAL A 59 6.20 4.55 3.96
CA VAL A 59 4.82 4.03 3.84
C VAL A 59 3.71 5.00 4.29
N LEU A 60 4.04 6.13 4.91
CA LEU A 60 3.09 7.11 5.45
C LEU A 60 3.32 8.53 4.91
N LEU A 61 4.58 8.93 4.75
CA LEU A 61 4.92 10.31 4.41
C LEU A 61 4.48 10.68 2.99
N ASN A 62 3.90 11.87 2.84
CA ASN A 62 3.33 12.39 1.60
C ASN A 62 2.23 11.50 0.98
N ARG A 63 1.66 10.58 1.76
CA ARG A 63 0.57 9.70 1.33
C ARG A 63 -0.76 10.16 1.87
N GLU A 64 -1.81 9.83 1.14
CA GLU A 64 -3.16 9.98 1.64
C GLU A 64 -3.51 8.79 2.54
N LEU A 65 -3.86 9.11 3.78
CA LEU A 65 -4.14 8.15 4.82
C LEU A 65 -5.56 8.39 5.32
N SER A 66 -6.22 7.32 5.69
CA SER A 66 -7.50 7.36 6.38
C SER A 66 -7.26 7.40 7.88
N PHE A 67 -8.09 8.09 8.65
CA PHE A 67 -7.99 8.06 10.10
C PHE A 67 -9.35 8.06 10.79
N ILE A 68 -9.33 7.57 12.03
CA ILE A 68 -10.45 7.64 12.97
C ILE A 68 -10.03 8.52 14.15
N PRO A 69 -10.79 9.59 14.47
CA PRO A 69 -10.53 10.41 15.64
C PRO A 69 -10.75 9.60 16.94
N VAL A 70 -9.77 9.63 17.84
CA VAL A 70 -9.91 9.12 19.23
C VAL A 70 -10.08 10.29 20.18
N LYS A 71 -9.27 11.33 20.04
CA LYS A 71 -9.39 12.60 20.76
C LYS A 71 -8.96 13.74 19.84
N MET A 72 -9.77 14.77 19.73
CA MET A 72 -9.43 16.01 19.02
C MET A 72 -9.17 17.11 20.04
N ASP A 73 -8.05 17.82 19.90
CA ASP A 73 -7.56 18.84 20.83
C ASP A 73 -6.95 19.96 19.98
N ASP A 74 -6.88 21.18 20.51
CA ASP A 74 -6.28 22.32 19.80
C ASP A 74 -4.78 22.11 19.55
N ASN A 75 -4.17 21.16 20.26
CA ASN A 75 -2.72 20.96 20.28
C ASN A 75 -2.27 19.69 19.56
N ILE A 76 -2.71 18.52 20.02
CA ILE A 76 -2.43 17.24 19.35
C ILE A 76 -3.71 16.43 19.25
N ASN A 77 -4.02 16.04 18.02
CA ASN A 77 -5.11 15.11 17.74
C ASN A 77 -4.61 13.66 17.88
N VAL A 78 -5.34 12.84 18.63
CA VAL A 78 -5.05 11.43 18.83
C VAL A 78 -5.91 10.62 17.87
N ILE A 79 -5.28 9.82 17.02
CA ILE A 79 -5.94 9.15 15.89
C ILE A 79 -5.57 7.67 15.77
N ILE A 80 -6.45 6.89 15.16
CA ILE A 80 -6.09 5.57 14.61
C ILE A 80 -5.87 5.76 13.12
N LEU A 81 -4.69 5.41 12.64
CA LEU A 81 -4.23 5.68 11.29
C LEU A 81 -4.36 4.43 10.41
N TYR A 82 -4.88 4.62 9.20
CA TYR A 82 -5.13 3.58 8.22
C TYR A 82 -4.53 3.96 6.87
N LYS A 83 -3.93 2.97 6.19
CA LYS A 83 -3.70 3.05 4.74
C LYS A 83 -4.69 2.14 4.04
N LYS A 84 -5.43 2.70 3.09
CA LYS A 84 -6.34 1.93 2.24
C LYS A 84 -5.53 1.30 1.10
N TYR A 85 -5.85 0.05 0.82
CA TYR A 85 -5.44 -0.70 -0.36
C TYR A 85 -6.72 -1.13 -1.12
N PRO A 86 -6.65 -1.52 -2.39
CA PRO A 86 -7.82 -1.86 -3.20
C PRO A 86 -8.81 -2.85 -2.57
N PHE A 87 -8.33 -3.77 -1.72
CA PHE A 87 -9.14 -4.82 -1.11
C PHE A 87 -9.00 -4.93 0.41
N ASP A 88 -8.23 -4.04 1.04
CA ASP A 88 -7.96 -4.10 2.48
C ASP A 88 -7.58 -2.72 3.04
N SER A 89 -7.61 -2.57 4.36
CA SER A 89 -7.08 -1.40 5.04
C SER A 89 -6.12 -1.85 6.13
N THR A 90 -4.91 -1.29 6.14
CA THR A 90 -3.93 -1.59 7.17
C THR A 90 -4.00 -0.56 8.28
N ASN A 91 -4.27 -1.02 9.52
CA ASN A 91 -4.17 -0.20 10.73
C ASN A 91 -2.70 -0.02 11.13
N PHE A 92 -2.18 1.19 11.00
CA PHE A 92 -0.78 1.47 11.29
C PHE A 92 -0.43 1.47 12.77
N ASN A 93 -1.38 1.78 13.65
CA ASN A 93 -1.18 1.65 15.08
C ASN A 93 -0.88 0.18 15.42
N THR A 94 -1.65 -0.75 14.83
CA THR A 94 -1.43 -2.21 14.96
C THR A 94 -0.09 -2.63 14.36
N VAL A 95 0.27 -2.09 13.17
CA VAL A 95 1.55 -2.40 12.51
C VAL A 95 2.75 -2.03 13.39
N PHE A 96 2.74 -0.85 14.00
CA PHE A 96 3.82 -0.39 14.89
C PHE A 96 4.05 -1.35 16.07
N ILE A 97 2.96 -1.80 16.69
CA ILE A 97 3.01 -2.80 17.77
C ILE A 97 3.54 -4.15 17.26
N SER A 98 2.99 -4.66 16.14
CA SER A 98 3.35 -5.98 15.58
C SER A 98 4.81 -6.09 15.12
N LYS A 99 5.42 -4.96 14.72
CA LYS A 99 6.83 -4.85 14.33
C LYS A 99 7.77 -4.66 15.51
N GLY A 100 7.22 -4.39 16.71
CA GLY A 100 8.01 -4.07 17.89
C GLY A 100 8.63 -2.67 17.83
N TYR A 101 8.06 -1.76 17.05
CA TYR A 101 8.47 -0.35 17.04
C TYR A 101 7.88 0.42 18.22
N ALA A 102 6.81 -0.11 18.81
CA ALA A 102 6.14 0.48 19.96
C ALA A 102 5.57 -0.62 20.86
N LYS A 103 5.16 -0.20 22.06
CA LYS A 103 4.33 -0.98 22.97
C LYS A 103 2.99 -0.28 23.20
N ILE A 104 2.07 -0.97 23.85
CA ILE A 104 0.73 -0.44 24.07
C ILE A 104 0.77 0.66 25.14
N LEU A 105 0.28 1.85 24.78
CA LEU A 105 0.03 2.94 25.73
C LEU A 105 -1.38 2.80 26.31
N ALA A 106 -1.48 2.47 27.60
CA ALA A 106 -2.77 2.17 28.25
C ALA A 106 -3.68 3.39 28.47
N ARG A 107 -3.19 4.62 28.27
CA ARG A 107 -3.95 5.86 28.51
C ARG A 107 -5.03 6.12 27.47
N ASP A 108 -4.82 5.67 26.24
CA ASP A 108 -5.75 5.90 25.14
C ASP A 108 -6.78 4.77 25.08
N SER A 109 -8.06 5.08 25.32
CA SER A 109 -9.14 4.09 25.17
C SER A 109 -9.43 3.89 23.67
N VAL A 110 -9.03 2.74 23.14
CA VAL A 110 -9.25 2.37 21.73
C VAL A 110 -10.10 1.11 21.62
N TYR A 111 -11.01 1.08 20.65
CA TYR A 111 -11.96 -0.03 20.48
C TYR A 111 -11.29 -1.37 20.12
N ASN A 112 -10.06 -1.34 19.60
CA ASN A 112 -9.31 -2.51 19.13
C ASN A 112 -8.23 -3.00 20.12
N LEU A 113 -8.33 -2.65 21.42
CA LEU A 113 -7.30 -2.98 22.41
C LEU A 113 -6.98 -4.49 22.49
N LYS A 114 -7.98 -5.36 22.26
CA LYS A 114 -7.77 -6.83 22.25
C LYS A 114 -6.85 -7.27 21.12
N GLU A 115 -7.01 -6.68 19.93
CA GLU A 115 -6.18 -6.95 18.75
C GLU A 115 -4.74 -6.45 18.99
N LEU A 116 -4.60 -5.22 19.50
CA LEU A 116 -3.29 -4.66 19.84
C LEU A 116 -2.53 -5.53 20.84
N LYS A 117 -3.21 -6.07 21.87
CA LYS A 117 -2.60 -6.99 22.84
C LYS A 117 -2.10 -8.28 22.18
N ALA A 118 -2.86 -8.85 21.24
CA ALA A 118 -2.44 -10.05 20.53
C ALA A 118 -1.16 -9.78 19.71
N GLU A 119 -1.10 -8.62 19.03
CA GLU A 119 0.08 -8.21 18.26
C GLU A 119 1.29 -7.87 19.11
N GLU A 120 1.08 -7.30 20.29
CA GLU A 120 2.15 -7.04 21.25
C GLU A 120 2.75 -8.35 21.78
N GLU A 121 1.91 -9.32 22.15
CA GLU A 121 2.36 -10.65 22.58
C GLU A 121 3.09 -11.38 21.44
N PHE A 122 2.63 -11.24 20.21
CA PHE A 122 3.33 -11.75 19.03
C PHE A 122 4.72 -11.10 18.88
N ALA A 123 4.82 -9.77 18.95
CA ALA A 123 6.10 -9.07 18.85
C ALA A 123 7.06 -9.45 19.99
N ARG A 124 6.54 -9.65 21.22
CA ARG A 124 7.28 -10.16 22.38
C ARG A 124 7.81 -11.57 22.15
N HIS A 125 6.95 -12.49 21.75
CA HIS A 125 7.29 -13.90 21.54
C HIS A 125 8.42 -14.05 20.51
N PHE A 126 8.36 -13.26 19.44
CA PHE A 126 9.36 -13.26 18.37
C PHE A 126 10.53 -12.29 18.59
N LYS A 127 10.62 -11.64 19.76
CA LYS A 127 11.68 -10.68 20.11
C LYS A 127 11.92 -9.62 19.03
N LYS A 128 10.86 -9.00 18.52
CA LYS A 128 10.96 -7.98 17.48
C LYS A 128 11.23 -6.60 18.06
N GLY A 129 12.03 -5.78 17.36
CA GLY A 129 12.28 -4.39 17.70
C GLY A 129 12.67 -4.21 19.17
N ILE A 130 11.90 -3.41 19.92
CA ILE A 130 12.14 -3.14 21.35
C ILE A 130 12.16 -4.42 22.20
N TRP A 131 11.44 -5.47 21.79
CA TRP A 131 11.37 -6.74 22.51
C TRP A 131 12.62 -7.63 22.34
N ALA A 132 13.55 -7.25 21.46
CA ALA A 132 14.89 -7.86 21.40
C ALA A 132 15.81 -7.36 22.53
N LEU A 133 15.47 -6.22 23.14
CA LEU A 133 16.28 -5.57 24.15
C LEU A 133 16.04 -6.16 25.54
N ASN A 134 16.92 -5.79 26.48
CA ASN A 134 16.74 -6.11 27.89
C ASN A 134 15.45 -5.44 28.42
N SER A 135 14.63 -6.19 29.16
CA SER A 135 13.38 -5.71 29.74
C SER A 135 13.54 -4.46 30.61
N ALA A 136 14.70 -4.30 31.26
CA ALA A 136 15.01 -3.11 32.06
C ALA A 136 15.16 -1.83 31.21
N LEU A 137 15.51 -1.97 29.92
CA LEU A 137 15.64 -0.82 29.01
C LEU A 137 14.28 -0.36 28.47
N ILE A 138 13.29 -1.24 28.46
CA ILE A 138 11.95 -0.99 27.91
C ILE A 138 10.88 -0.89 29.00
N SER A 139 11.28 -0.84 30.28
CA SER A 139 10.38 -0.66 31.42
C SER A 139 9.94 0.80 31.56
N GLY A 140 8.63 1.03 31.78
CA GLY A 140 8.06 2.39 31.90
C GLY A 140 7.81 3.08 30.55
N GLU A 141 6.94 4.09 30.49
CA GLU A 141 6.59 4.78 29.22
C GLU A 141 7.81 5.47 28.57
N PHE A 142 7.88 5.47 27.23
CA PHE A 142 8.93 6.23 26.55
C PHE A 142 8.63 7.73 26.67
N LYS A 143 9.67 8.52 26.97
CA LYS A 143 9.52 9.98 27.01
C LYS A 143 9.50 10.52 25.57
N PRO A 144 8.55 11.41 25.24
CA PRO A 144 8.56 12.08 23.95
C PRO A 144 9.81 12.95 23.81
N GLU A 145 10.24 13.20 22.56
CA GLU A 145 11.36 14.11 22.27
C GLU A 145 11.11 15.53 22.78
N TYR A 146 9.89 16.01 22.56
CA TYR A 146 9.46 17.38 22.85
C TYR A 146 8.61 17.41 24.13
N SER A 147 8.84 18.42 24.95
CA SER A 147 7.98 18.72 26.10
C SER A 147 6.57 19.13 25.66
N GLU A 148 5.58 18.99 26.55
CA GLU A 148 4.23 19.47 26.27
C GLU A 148 4.23 20.95 25.87
N GLU A 149 5.06 21.79 26.50
CA GLU A 149 5.18 23.22 26.17
C GLU A 149 5.71 23.47 24.75
N GLU A 150 6.70 22.70 24.31
CA GLU A 150 7.24 22.78 22.94
C GLU A 150 6.20 22.30 21.91
N ILE A 151 5.48 21.24 22.23
CA ILE A 151 4.35 20.73 21.44
C ILE A 151 3.25 21.79 21.30
N LEU A 152 2.88 22.46 22.39
CA LEU A 152 1.87 23.53 22.40
C LEU A 152 2.33 24.73 21.56
N ALA A 153 3.63 25.02 21.52
CA ALA A 153 4.18 26.07 20.67
C ALA A 153 4.07 25.73 19.18
N PHE A 154 4.19 24.45 18.80
CA PHE A 154 3.90 23.99 17.44
C PHE A 154 2.41 24.10 17.08
N GLY A 155 1.50 23.70 18.00
CA GLY A 155 0.05 23.68 17.76
C GLY A 155 -0.60 25.06 17.61
N LYS A 156 -0.01 26.14 18.16
CA LYS A 156 -0.56 27.51 18.08
C LYS A 156 -0.63 28.10 16.66
N TYR A 157 0.00 27.48 15.66
CA TYR A 157 -0.02 27.93 14.27
C TYR A 157 -1.07 27.24 13.39
N THR A 158 -1.88 26.32 13.94
CA THR A 158 -2.69 25.40 13.12
C THR A 158 -4.17 25.71 13.31
N SER A 159 -4.62 26.81 12.74
CA SER A 159 -6.05 27.12 12.62
C SER A 159 -6.67 26.26 11.52
N GLU A 160 -7.68 25.48 11.91
CA GLU A 160 -8.60 24.72 11.06
C GLU A 160 -7.95 23.70 10.12
N ILE A 161 -8.17 22.41 10.41
CA ILE A 161 -8.09 21.37 9.38
C ILE A 161 -9.16 21.72 8.34
N GLN A 162 -8.80 22.53 7.34
CA GLN A 162 -9.61 22.66 6.15
C GLN A 162 -9.55 21.31 5.44
N ILE A 163 -10.63 20.54 5.61
CA ILE A 163 -10.85 19.25 4.99
C ILE A 163 -10.88 19.47 3.48
N GLN A 164 -9.71 19.49 2.84
CA GLN A 164 -9.63 19.21 1.43
C GLN A 164 -9.96 17.74 1.27
N LYS A 165 -11.20 17.49 0.87
CA LYS A 165 -11.68 16.19 0.41
C LYS A 165 -10.94 15.87 -0.89
N LEU A 166 -9.68 15.46 -0.79
CA LEU A 166 -9.03 14.75 -1.88
C LEU A 166 -9.77 13.41 -2.00
N LEU A 167 -10.23 13.13 -3.21
CA LEU A 167 -11.01 11.93 -3.46
C LEU A 167 -10.03 10.75 -3.50
N THR A 168 -10.05 9.89 -2.49
CA THR A 168 -9.55 8.52 -2.66
C THR A 168 -10.49 7.77 -3.60
N PRO A 169 -10.00 6.89 -4.49
CA PRO A 169 -10.87 6.00 -5.24
C PRO A 169 -11.68 5.17 -4.24
N ASP A 170 -13.01 5.27 -4.29
CA ASP A 170 -13.86 4.37 -3.53
C ASP A 170 -13.91 3.01 -4.23
N THR A 171 -14.39 1.96 -3.55
CA THR A 171 -14.57 0.61 -4.15
C THR A 171 -15.39 0.63 -5.44
N PHE A 172 -16.22 1.66 -5.63
CA PHE A 172 -16.98 1.87 -6.86
C PHE A 172 -16.12 2.34 -8.04
N ASP A 173 -15.04 3.08 -7.80
CA ASP A 173 -14.15 3.61 -8.83
C ASP A 173 -13.22 2.51 -9.37
N ILE A 174 -12.70 1.65 -8.48
CA ILE A 174 -11.95 0.44 -8.88
C ILE A 174 -12.83 -0.49 -9.72
N LEU A 175 -14.12 -0.61 -9.37
CA LEU A 175 -15.07 -1.38 -10.18
C LEU A 175 -15.22 -0.77 -11.59
N TRP A 176 -15.24 0.56 -11.70
CA TRP A 176 -15.25 1.24 -13.00
C TRP A 176 -13.96 1.03 -13.78
N GLU A 177 -12.79 1.04 -13.14
CA GLU A 177 -11.51 0.71 -13.78
C GLU A 177 -11.52 -0.71 -14.36
N ILE A 178 -12.01 -1.69 -13.60
CA ILE A 178 -12.15 -3.08 -14.05
C ILE A 178 -13.10 -3.17 -15.25
N LEU A 179 -14.29 -2.57 -15.15
CA LEU A 179 -15.31 -2.61 -16.20
C LEU A 179 -14.84 -1.91 -17.46
N ALA A 180 -14.28 -0.69 -17.33
CA ALA A 180 -13.78 0.09 -18.45
C ALA A 180 -12.56 -0.57 -19.10
N GLY A 181 -11.58 -1.02 -18.30
CA GLY A 181 -10.41 -1.75 -18.79
C GLY A 181 -10.80 -3.02 -19.55
N THR A 182 -11.66 -3.85 -18.97
CA THR A 182 -12.11 -5.09 -19.63
C THR A 182 -12.89 -4.80 -20.92
N THR A 183 -13.78 -3.81 -20.90
CA THR A 183 -14.63 -3.48 -22.05
C THR A 183 -13.80 -2.90 -23.19
N ILE A 184 -12.98 -1.89 -22.92
CA ILE A 184 -12.17 -1.21 -23.93
C ILE A 184 -11.08 -2.16 -24.44
N GLY A 185 -10.46 -2.96 -23.57
CA GLY A 185 -9.54 -4.02 -23.97
C GLY A 185 -10.18 -5.00 -24.95
N THR A 186 -11.37 -5.52 -24.62
CA THR A 186 -12.08 -6.45 -25.50
C THR A 186 -12.42 -5.83 -26.85
N VAL A 187 -12.93 -4.59 -26.86
CA VAL A 187 -13.26 -3.87 -28.10
C VAL A 187 -12.01 -3.61 -28.95
N ALA A 188 -10.88 -3.25 -28.33
CA ALA A 188 -9.62 -3.02 -29.01
C ALA A 188 -8.98 -4.31 -29.54
N GLY A 189 -9.21 -5.45 -28.88
CA GLY A 189 -8.74 -6.77 -29.32
C GLY A 189 -9.36 -7.25 -30.64
N ILE A 190 -10.60 -6.86 -30.93
CA ILE A 190 -11.31 -7.28 -32.15
C ILE A 190 -10.59 -6.79 -33.42
N PRO A 191 -10.36 -5.49 -33.66
CA PRO A 191 -9.68 -5.01 -34.87
C PRO A 191 -8.23 -5.49 -34.94
N THR A 192 -7.51 -5.60 -33.82
CA THR A 192 -6.12 -6.10 -33.82
C THR A 192 -6.03 -7.57 -34.19
N THR A 193 -7.05 -8.38 -33.88
CA THR A 193 -7.18 -9.76 -34.38
C THR A 193 -7.21 -9.78 -35.91
N PHE A 194 -8.09 -8.97 -36.51
CA PHE A 194 -8.20 -8.89 -37.97
C PHE A 194 -6.91 -8.39 -38.61
N LEU A 195 -6.29 -7.36 -38.04
CA LEU A 195 -5.02 -6.83 -38.51
C LEU A 195 -3.93 -7.90 -38.44
N ALA A 196 -3.74 -8.56 -37.29
CA ALA A 196 -2.71 -9.58 -37.12
C ALA A 196 -2.83 -10.72 -38.14
N VAL A 197 -4.05 -11.22 -38.37
CA VAL A 197 -4.28 -12.28 -39.36
C VAL A 197 -4.02 -11.77 -40.78
N SER A 198 -4.44 -10.54 -41.11
CA SER A 198 -4.31 -9.96 -42.45
C SER A 198 -2.87 -9.72 -42.92
N PHE A 199 -1.91 -9.65 -41.99
CA PHE A 199 -0.47 -9.53 -42.30
C PHE A 199 0.25 -10.87 -42.40
N THR A 200 -0.48 -11.99 -42.40
CA THR A 200 0.09 -13.34 -42.46
C THR A 200 -0.62 -14.20 -43.50
N ASP A 201 0.08 -15.17 -44.07
CA ASP A 201 -0.52 -16.22 -44.92
C ASP A 201 -1.13 -17.37 -44.11
N ALA A 202 -1.32 -17.17 -42.80
CA ALA A 202 -1.76 -18.20 -41.86
C ALA A 202 -3.16 -18.71 -42.21
N LYS A 203 -3.37 -20.03 -42.09
CA LYS A 203 -4.66 -20.69 -42.38
C LYS A 203 -5.05 -21.64 -41.26
N GLY A 204 -6.35 -21.90 -41.12
CA GLY A 204 -6.87 -22.86 -40.13
C GLY A 204 -6.44 -22.51 -38.71
N PHE A 205 -5.81 -23.47 -38.01
CA PHE A 205 -5.36 -23.29 -36.63
C PHE A 205 -4.23 -22.26 -36.46
N GLU A 206 -3.42 -22.02 -37.49
CA GLU A 206 -2.38 -20.99 -37.44
C GLU A 206 -3.01 -19.59 -37.43
N ALA A 207 -4.04 -19.36 -38.25
CA ALA A 207 -4.78 -18.11 -38.26
C ALA A 207 -5.47 -17.85 -36.92
N LEU A 208 -5.97 -18.91 -36.26
CA LEU A 208 -6.52 -18.81 -34.91
C LEU A 208 -5.46 -18.41 -33.89
N GLY A 209 -4.26 -18.99 -33.95
CA GLY A 209 -3.14 -18.63 -33.07
C GLY A 209 -2.68 -17.18 -33.26
N VAL A 210 -2.48 -16.76 -34.51
CA VAL A 210 -2.13 -15.36 -34.87
C VAL A 210 -3.24 -14.41 -34.43
N GLY A 211 -4.50 -14.79 -34.63
CA GLY A 211 -5.66 -14.02 -34.19
C GLY A 211 -5.70 -13.83 -32.67
N LEU A 212 -5.40 -14.87 -31.88
CA LEU A 212 -5.34 -14.75 -30.42
C LEU A 212 -4.22 -13.83 -29.95
N ILE A 213 -3.05 -13.86 -30.60
CA ILE A 213 -1.94 -12.92 -30.31
C ILE A 213 -2.37 -11.49 -30.64
N GLY A 214 -3.01 -11.29 -31.79
CA GLY A 214 -3.58 -10.01 -32.20
C GLY A 214 -4.61 -9.50 -31.20
N PHE A 215 -5.57 -10.34 -30.81
CA PHE A 215 -6.57 -10.02 -29.79
C PHE A 215 -5.91 -9.59 -28.49
N TYR A 216 -4.94 -10.38 -28.02
CA TYR A 216 -4.30 -10.14 -26.74
C TYR A 216 -3.48 -8.85 -26.72
N THR A 217 -2.81 -8.55 -27.84
CA THR A 217 -2.08 -7.28 -28.00
C THR A 217 -3.03 -6.09 -27.95
N GLY A 218 -4.18 -6.17 -28.66
CA GLY A 218 -5.21 -5.14 -28.61
C GLY A 218 -5.87 -5.03 -27.24
N TYR A 219 -6.06 -6.16 -26.55
CA TYR A 219 -6.59 -6.20 -25.20
C TYR A 219 -5.71 -5.40 -24.25
N ILE A 220 -4.40 -5.64 -24.20
CA ILE A 220 -3.47 -4.91 -23.33
C ILE A 220 -3.47 -3.40 -23.64
N LEU A 221 -3.50 -3.02 -24.92
CA LEU A 221 -3.54 -1.62 -25.32
C LEU A 221 -4.83 -0.92 -24.87
N GLY A 222 -5.96 -1.61 -25.02
CA GLY A 222 -7.28 -1.10 -24.67
C GLY A 222 -7.56 -1.14 -23.18
N SER A 223 -7.12 -2.18 -22.46
CA SER A 223 -7.29 -2.30 -21.01
C SER A 223 -6.53 -1.20 -20.30
N ALA A 224 -5.27 -0.96 -20.70
CA ALA A 224 -4.48 0.14 -20.17
C ALA A 224 -5.18 1.49 -20.35
N LEU A 225 -5.85 1.71 -21.49
CA LEU A 225 -6.60 2.94 -21.74
C LEU A 225 -7.85 3.02 -20.85
N GLY A 226 -8.56 1.90 -20.73
CA GLY A 226 -9.79 1.83 -19.93
C GLY A 226 -9.57 1.89 -18.43
N VAL A 227 -8.41 1.48 -17.93
CA VAL A 227 -7.99 1.68 -16.52
C VAL A 227 -7.48 3.11 -16.33
N TYR A 228 -6.65 3.61 -17.24
CA TYR A 228 -6.06 4.94 -17.15
C TYR A 228 -7.08 6.07 -17.07
N LEU A 229 -8.10 6.06 -17.94
CA LEU A 229 -9.08 7.15 -18.05
C LEU A 229 -9.84 7.44 -16.74
N PRO A 230 -10.48 6.44 -16.08
CA PRO A 230 -11.13 6.65 -14.79
C PRO A 230 -10.12 6.96 -13.67
N ALA A 231 -8.97 6.30 -13.66
CA ALA A 231 -7.97 6.47 -12.60
C ALA A 231 -7.30 7.86 -12.61
N LYS A 232 -7.15 8.51 -13.78
CA LYS A 232 -6.54 9.84 -13.91
C LYS A 232 -7.17 10.92 -13.04
N LYS A 233 -8.47 10.78 -12.74
CA LYS A 233 -9.19 11.69 -11.83
C LYS A 233 -8.61 11.67 -10.41
N PHE A 234 -8.12 10.51 -9.98
CA PHE A 234 -7.64 10.25 -8.62
C PHE A 234 -6.11 10.22 -8.55
N ASN A 235 -5.45 9.83 -9.63
CA ASN A 235 -4.01 9.86 -9.80
C ASN A 235 -3.61 10.71 -11.03
N PRO A 236 -3.43 12.03 -10.86
CA PRO A 236 -3.11 12.95 -11.97
C PRO A 236 -1.77 12.65 -12.65
N ASP A 237 -0.84 12.03 -11.91
CA ASP A 237 0.52 11.73 -12.36
C ASP A 237 0.60 10.39 -13.12
N ALA A 238 -0.42 9.54 -13.02
CA ALA A 238 -0.50 8.33 -13.80
C ALA A 238 -0.41 8.66 -15.29
N THR A 239 0.41 7.91 -16.02
CA THR A 239 0.54 8.07 -17.48
C THR A 239 0.09 6.80 -18.19
N TYR A 240 -0.54 6.98 -19.35
CA TYR A 240 -0.99 5.85 -20.17
C TYR A 240 0.16 4.90 -20.53
N LEU A 241 1.34 5.42 -20.85
CA LEU A 241 2.49 4.59 -21.23
C LEU A 241 2.98 3.72 -20.08
N GLU A 242 2.99 4.25 -18.86
CA GLU A 242 3.35 3.48 -17.69
C GLU A 242 2.26 2.46 -17.36
N THR A 243 0.98 2.84 -17.39
CA THR A 243 -0.14 1.88 -17.24
C THR A 243 -0.02 0.72 -18.24
N LEU A 244 0.25 1.03 -19.50
CA LEU A 244 0.50 0.04 -20.55
C LEU A 244 1.71 -0.86 -20.26
N SER A 245 2.80 -0.28 -19.77
CA SER A 245 3.99 -1.05 -19.42
C SER A 245 3.71 -2.08 -18.32
N TYR A 246 2.90 -1.71 -17.33
CA TYR A 246 2.48 -2.62 -16.27
C TYR A 246 1.50 -3.68 -16.79
N GLY A 247 0.59 -3.33 -17.70
CA GLY A 247 -0.24 -4.31 -18.42
C GLY A 247 0.61 -5.34 -19.17
N ALA A 248 1.66 -4.90 -19.86
CA ALA A 248 2.61 -5.79 -20.53
C ALA A 248 3.40 -6.67 -19.54
N LEU A 249 3.82 -6.14 -18.40
CA LEU A 249 4.46 -6.93 -17.34
C LEU A 249 3.50 -7.97 -16.76
N GLY A 250 2.24 -7.62 -16.52
CA GLY A 250 1.19 -8.54 -16.10
C GLY A 250 0.95 -9.65 -17.12
N ALA A 251 0.97 -9.31 -18.41
CA ALA A 251 0.88 -10.27 -19.50
C ALA A 251 2.05 -11.27 -19.51
N LEU A 252 3.29 -10.80 -19.33
CA LEU A 252 4.46 -11.68 -19.20
C LEU A 252 4.37 -12.55 -17.94
N GLY A 253 3.91 -11.97 -16.83
CA GLY A 253 3.66 -12.70 -15.58
C GLY A 253 2.65 -13.83 -15.76
N SER A 254 1.61 -13.62 -16.58
CA SER A 254 0.61 -14.64 -16.90
C SER A 254 1.22 -15.89 -17.54
N ILE A 255 2.21 -15.71 -18.43
CA ILE A 255 2.95 -16.83 -19.07
C ILE A 255 3.73 -17.62 -18.01
N GLY A 256 4.38 -16.91 -17.08
CA GLY A 256 5.07 -17.52 -15.94
C GLY A 256 4.12 -18.34 -15.06
N ILE A 257 2.97 -17.78 -14.69
CA ILE A 257 1.94 -18.45 -13.88
C ILE A 257 1.44 -19.71 -14.61
N LEU A 258 1.11 -19.60 -15.89
CA LEU A 258 0.65 -20.74 -16.68
C LEU A 258 1.71 -21.83 -16.79
N SER A 259 2.99 -21.48 -16.87
CA SER A 259 4.09 -22.45 -17.02
C SER A 259 4.24 -23.41 -15.82
N VAL A 260 3.82 -22.99 -14.62
CA VAL A 260 3.94 -23.77 -13.39
C VAL A 260 2.65 -24.50 -12.99
N LEU A 261 1.53 -24.25 -13.68
CA LEU A 261 0.28 -24.92 -13.39
C LEU A 261 0.28 -26.37 -13.91
N PRO A 262 -0.35 -27.31 -13.18
CA PRO A 262 -0.41 -28.70 -13.59
C PRO A 262 -1.11 -28.81 -14.96
N LYS A 263 -0.38 -29.33 -15.95
CA LYS A 263 -0.85 -29.54 -17.32
C LYS A 263 -1.75 -30.78 -17.40
N ASN A 264 -2.92 -30.72 -16.76
CA ASN A 264 -3.97 -31.69 -17.04
C ASN A 264 -4.72 -31.26 -18.30
N LYS A 265 -4.73 -32.10 -19.34
CA LYS A 265 -5.28 -31.78 -20.67
C LYS A 265 -6.74 -31.32 -20.63
N ASP A 266 -7.50 -31.76 -19.62
CA ASP A 266 -8.94 -31.50 -19.54
C ASP A 266 -9.29 -30.13 -18.94
N ASN A 267 -8.38 -29.48 -18.19
CA ASN A 267 -8.67 -28.22 -17.49
C ASN A 267 -7.74 -27.05 -17.87
N TRP A 268 -6.76 -27.25 -18.76
CA TRP A 268 -5.79 -26.21 -19.11
C TRP A 268 -6.46 -24.94 -19.70
N SER A 269 -7.49 -25.12 -20.54
CA SER A 269 -8.26 -24.02 -21.13
C SER A 269 -9.05 -23.22 -20.09
N VAL A 270 -9.45 -23.84 -18.97
CA VAL A 270 -10.21 -23.21 -17.89
C VAL A 270 -9.38 -22.17 -17.15
N TYR A 271 -8.07 -22.38 -17.03
CA TYR A 271 -7.16 -21.43 -16.38
C TYR A 271 -6.53 -20.44 -17.36
N PHE A 272 -6.32 -20.86 -18.61
CA PHE A 272 -5.63 -20.06 -19.62
C PHE A 272 -6.32 -18.72 -19.89
N ILE A 273 -7.61 -18.74 -20.21
CA ILE A 273 -8.35 -17.52 -20.61
C ILE A 273 -8.49 -16.54 -19.43
N PRO A 274 -8.91 -16.96 -18.22
CA PRO A 274 -9.04 -16.05 -17.10
C PRO A 274 -7.72 -15.43 -16.66
N ILE A 275 -6.62 -16.20 -16.62
CA ILE A 275 -5.32 -15.70 -16.16
C ILE A 275 -4.72 -14.71 -17.17
N THR A 276 -4.81 -15.00 -18.47
CA THR A 276 -4.29 -14.11 -19.50
C THR A 276 -5.03 -12.78 -19.52
N ILE A 277 -6.34 -12.76 -19.31
CA ILE A 277 -7.16 -11.53 -19.24
C ILE A 277 -6.94 -10.79 -17.92
N ALA A 278 -6.96 -11.50 -16.79
CA ALA A 278 -6.94 -10.86 -15.47
C ALA A 278 -5.56 -10.30 -15.09
N ALA A 279 -4.46 -10.93 -15.50
CA ALA A 279 -3.13 -10.51 -15.05
C ALA A 279 -2.67 -9.13 -15.57
N PRO A 280 -2.84 -8.78 -16.86
CA PRO A 280 -2.59 -7.42 -17.35
C PRO A 280 -3.44 -6.39 -16.61
N LEU A 281 -4.75 -6.65 -16.52
CA LEU A 281 -5.71 -5.74 -15.89
C LEU A 281 -5.38 -5.50 -14.40
N ALA A 282 -5.03 -6.57 -13.68
CA ALA A 282 -4.61 -6.46 -12.29
C ALA A 282 -3.33 -5.63 -12.14
N ALA A 283 -2.33 -5.83 -13.01
CA ALA A 283 -1.09 -5.06 -12.97
C ALA A 283 -1.32 -3.57 -13.28
N GLU A 284 -2.20 -3.25 -14.24
CA GLU A 284 -2.61 -1.88 -14.57
C GLU A 284 -3.32 -1.20 -13.38
N ILE A 285 -4.29 -1.89 -12.77
CA ILE A 285 -5.05 -1.39 -11.61
C ILE A 285 -4.13 -1.20 -10.41
N ILE A 286 -3.23 -2.14 -10.15
CA ILE A 286 -2.22 -1.99 -9.11
C ILE A 286 -1.37 -0.77 -9.42
N TYR A 287 -0.85 -0.61 -10.63
CA TYR A 287 -0.06 0.58 -10.97
C TYR A 287 -0.81 1.89 -10.69
N VAL A 288 -2.02 2.07 -11.24
CA VAL A 288 -2.72 3.36 -11.11
C VAL A 288 -3.15 3.68 -9.68
N ASN A 289 -3.31 2.66 -8.83
CA ASN A 289 -3.73 2.81 -7.43
C ASN A 289 -2.59 2.67 -6.39
N ASP A 290 -1.44 2.09 -6.76
CA ASP A 290 -0.34 1.72 -5.87
C ASP A 290 0.96 2.51 -6.20
N ILE A 291 0.96 3.34 -7.25
CA ILE A 291 2.07 4.28 -7.50
C ILE A 291 2.03 5.44 -6.51
N ASP A 292 2.96 5.28 -5.59
CA ASP A 292 3.68 6.30 -4.87
C ASP A 292 4.44 7.24 -5.78
N TYR A 293 4.47 8.52 -5.43
CA TYR A 293 5.45 9.47 -5.93
C TYR A 293 6.87 8.87 -5.82
N PRO A 294 7.70 8.88 -6.87
CA PRO A 294 9.12 9.04 -6.63
C PRO A 294 9.26 10.44 -6.02
N VAL A 295 9.49 10.50 -4.70
CA VAL A 295 10.15 11.65 -4.11
C VAL A 295 11.40 11.84 -4.96
N ASN A 296 11.52 13.01 -5.57
CA ASN A 296 12.64 13.38 -6.43
C ASN A 296 13.87 13.55 -5.54
N GLU A 297 14.36 12.43 -5.05
CA GLU A 297 15.58 12.34 -4.30
C GLU A 297 16.68 12.11 -5.32
N ASN A 298 17.48 13.15 -5.53
CA ASN A 298 18.88 12.97 -5.84
C ASN A 298 19.52 12.13 -4.73
N LEU A 299 19.24 10.82 -4.71
CA LEU A 299 19.92 9.87 -3.85
C LEU A 299 20.85 9.06 -4.74
N GLN A 300 22.10 9.53 -4.75
CA GLN A 300 23.22 8.61 -4.83
C GLN A 300 23.09 7.58 -3.70
N SER A 301 22.52 6.42 -3.98
CA SER A 301 22.59 5.26 -3.11
C SER A 301 22.68 4.00 -3.97
N ASN A 302 23.92 3.67 -4.35
CA ASN A 302 24.30 2.34 -4.79
C ASN A 302 24.02 1.34 -3.66
N LYS A 303 22.82 0.77 -3.60
CA LYS A 303 22.56 -0.45 -2.84
C LYS A 303 21.87 -1.46 -3.73
N ILE A 304 22.67 -2.43 -4.17
CA ILE A 304 22.22 -3.58 -4.95
C ILE A 304 21.51 -4.52 -3.98
N TYR A 305 20.18 -4.61 -4.08
CA TYR A 305 19.40 -5.54 -3.27
C TYR A 305 19.71 -6.99 -3.67
N SER A 306 19.89 -7.85 -2.66
CA SER A 306 20.21 -9.26 -2.85
C SER A 306 18.94 -10.08 -3.12
N HIS A 307 19.08 -11.19 -3.85
CA HIS A 307 18.01 -12.15 -4.09
C HIS A 307 17.36 -12.67 -2.78
N LYS A 308 18.11 -12.64 -1.67
CA LYS A 308 17.65 -12.99 -0.33
C LYS A 308 16.63 -11.98 0.21
N ASP A 309 16.79 -10.70 -0.10
CA ASP A 309 15.90 -9.64 0.36
C ASP A 309 14.54 -9.74 -0.35
N TYR A 310 14.55 -10.12 -1.63
CA TYR A 310 13.35 -10.42 -2.42
C TYR A 310 12.63 -11.71 -1.97
N TYR A 311 13.39 -12.75 -1.59
CA TYR A 311 12.81 -13.97 -1.03
C TYR A 311 12.14 -13.73 0.33
N ASN A 312 12.73 -12.88 1.16
CA ASN A 312 12.18 -12.55 2.48
C ASN A 312 10.93 -11.66 2.39
N SER A 313 10.86 -10.75 1.40
CA SER A 313 9.65 -9.94 1.18
C SER A 313 8.48 -10.77 0.65
N THR A 314 8.74 -11.73 -0.25
CA THR A 314 7.71 -12.65 -0.77
C THR A 314 7.22 -13.63 0.30
N LEU A 315 8.07 -14.05 1.24
CA LEU A 315 7.66 -14.84 2.43
C LEU A 315 6.71 -14.07 3.36
N LEU A 316 6.94 -12.77 3.56
CA LEU A 316 6.05 -11.91 4.35
C LEU A 316 4.68 -11.77 3.67
N PHE A 317 4.66 -11.64 2.35
CA PHE A 317 3.41 -11.58 1.56
C PHE A 317 2.63 -12.91 1.64
N LYS A 318 3.32 -14.04 1.52
CA LYS A 318 2.72 -15.38 1.61
C LYS A 318 2.14 -15.67 3.00
N LYS A 319 2.75 -15.13 4.06
CA LYS A 319 2.27 -15.25 5.44
C LYS A 319 0.97 -14.45 5.67
N ASN A 320 0.82 -13.29 5.05
CA ASN A 320 -0.41 -12.50 5.13
C ASN A 320 -1.57 -13.15 4.36
N ILE A 321 -1.31 -13.79 3.21
CA ILE A 321 -2.36 -14.52 2.46
C ILE A 321 -2.87 -15.74 3.22
N MET A 322 -2.01 -16.48 3.94
CA MET A 322 -2.45 -17.63 4.75
C MET A 322 -3.26 -17.25 6.00
N HIS A 323 -3.29 -15.98 6.38
CA HIS A 323 -4.19 -15.48 7.43
C HIS A 323 -5.61 -15.15 6.92
N ILE A 324 -5.84 -15.19 5.60
CA ILE A 324 -7.14 -14.89 4.97
C ILE A 324 -7.96 -16.17 4.67
N SER A 325 -7.48 -17.37 5.02
CA SER A 325 -8.27 -18.59 4.85
C SER A 325 -8.80 -19.15 6.18
N PHE A 326 -10.11 -18.91 6.38
CA PHE A 326 -11.07 -19.49 7.35
C PHE A 326 -10.89 -19.16 8.85
#